data_AF-A0A6G3X1S7-F1
#
_entry.id   AF-A0A6G3X1S7-F1
#
_cell.length_a   1.000
_cell.length_b   1.000
_cell.length_c   1.000
_cell.angle_alpha   90.00
_cell.angle_beta   90.00
_cell.angle_gamma   90.00
#
_symmetry.space_group_name_H-M   'P 1'
#
loop_
_entity.id
_entity.type
_entity.pdbx_description
1 polymer ?
#
loop_
_entity_poly.entity_id
_entity_poly.type
_entity_poly.pdbx_seq_one_letter_code
_entity_poly.pdbx_strand_id
1 'polypeptide(L)'
;LGNLGARLYRGEVGYDFIRNRKIWYGISILITITAIIGVAVGGLRMGIEFKGGAVFTTDTKAQISTAQATDVATEASGHMAIVQELGNGGLRIQITEVDTAKANEIKETLSDELGIPANDINADLVGPSWGEQIANKAWTGLGVFMILVVIYLAIAFEWRMAVAALIALIHDITIT
;
A
#
# COMPACT_ATOMS: atom_id res chain seq x y z
N LEU A 1 -32.63 -2.53 19.89
CA LEU A 1 -31.64 -1.67 19.18
C LEU A 1 -32.23 -0.45 18.45
N GLY A 2 -33.57 -0.27 18.36
CA GLY A 2 -34.17 0.76 17.49
C GLY A 2 -34.59 2.12 18.10
N ASN A 3 -34.47 2.35 19.42
CA ASN A 3 -34.97 3.60 20.02
C ASN A 3 -33.90 4.72 20.09
N LEU A 4 -32.63 4.37 20.34
CA LEU A 4 -31.55 5.35 20.45
C LEU A 4 -31.17 6.00 19.11
N GLY A 5 -31.02 5.20 18.05
CA GLY A 5 -30.66 5.72 16.71
C GLY A 5 -31.72 6.68 16.14
N ALA A 6 -33.00 6.35 16.32
CA ALA A 6 -34.11 7.20 15.88
C ALA A 6 -34.19 8.53 16.64
N ARG A 7 -33.84 8.53 17.94
CA ARG A 7 -33.80 9.73 18.79
C ARG A 7 -32.58 10.61 18.51
N LEU A 8 -31.44 10.01 18.16
CA LEU A 8 -30.26 10.73 17.68
C LEU A 8 -30.53 11.45 16.35
N TYR A 9 -31.19 10.79 15.39
CA TYR A 9 -31.53 11.39 14.10
C TYR A 9 -32.50 12.57 14.21
N ARG A 10 -33.47 12.49 15.13
CA ARG A 10 -34.44 13.58 15.40
C ARG A 10 -33.88 14.69 16.32
N GLY A 11 -32.63 14.59 16.77
CA GLY A 11 -32.01 15.57 17.68
C GLY A 11 -32.55 15.55 19.12
N GLU A 12 -33.32 14.54 19.50
CA GLU A 12 -33.90 14.40 20.85
C GLU A 12 -32.88 13.94 21.90
N VAL A 13 -31.72 13.43 21.45
CA VAL A 13 -30.59 13.02 22.29
C VAL A 13 -29.31 13.49 21.61
N GLY A 14 -28.53 14.33 22.29
CA GLY A 14 -27.20 14.75 21.85
C GLY A 14 -26.12 14.09 22.70
N TYR A 15 -25.05 13.59 22.06
CA TYR A 15 -23.85 13.16 22.76
C TYR A 15 -22.84 14.31 22.82
N ASP A 16 -22.38 14.64 24.02
CA ASP A 16 -21.45 15.75 24.24
C ASP A 16 -19.99 15.30 24.00
N PHE A 17 -19.59 15.32 22.74
CA PHE A 17 -18.21 15.02 22.32
C PHE A 17 -17.20 16.02 22.88
N ILE A 18 -17.59 17.29 23.03
CA ILE A 18 -16.71 18.41 23.41
C ILE A 18 -16.37 18.35 24.90
N ARG A 19 -17.33 17.97 25.74
CA ARG A 19 -17.12 17.73 27.19
C ARG A 19 -16.13 16.60 27.44
N ASN A 20 -16.24 15.52 26.67
CA ASN A 20 -15.40 14.33 26.84
C ASN A 20 -14.14 14.35 25.95
N ARG A 21 -13.76 15.50 25.37
CA ARG A 21 -12.64 15.62 24.42
C ARG A 21 -11.32 15.02 24.91
N LYS A 22 -11.04 15.10 26.22
CA LYS A 22 -9.79 14.53 26.81
C LYS A 22 -9.74 13.00 26.69
N ILE A 23 -10.88 12.33 26.85
CA ILE A 23 -10.98 10.86 26.71
C ILE A 23 -10.73 10.49 25.25
N TRP A 24 -11.38 11.19 24.31
CA TRP A 24 -11.21 10.94 22.89
C TRP A 24 -9.79 11.21 22.41
N TYR A 25 -9.15 12.31 22.83
CA TYR A 25 -7.74 12.55 22.55
C TYR A 25 -6.84 11.47 23.13
N GLY A 26 -7.10 11.00 24.35
CA GLY A 26 -6.34 9.90 24.96
C GLY A 26 -6.44 8.59 24.16
N ILE A 27 -7.65 8.23 23.73
CA ILE A 27 -7.88 7.04 22.87
C ILE A 27 -7.16 7.20 21.53
N SER A 28 -7.30 8.36 20.89
CA SER A 28 -6.65 8.65 19.60
C SER A 28 -5.14 8.47 19.70
N ILE A 29 -4.50 9.12 20.68
CA ILE A 29 -3.05 9.06 20.90
C ILE A 29 -2.60 7.62 21.15
N LEU A 30 -3.36 6.86 21.95
CA LEU A 30 -3.04 5.45 22.21
C LEU A 30 -3.04 4.62 20.91
N ILE A 31 -4.06 4.81 20.06
CA ILE A 31 -4.15 4.12 18.77
C ILE A 31 -3.00 4.54 17.85
N THR A 32 -2.71 5.85 17.75
CA THR A 32 -1.61 6.36 16.93
C THR A 32 -0.27 5.79 17.37
N ILE A 33 0.03 5.77 18.68
CA ILE A 33 1.27 5.19 19.20
C ILE A 33 1.35 3.70 18.87
N THR A 34 0.24 2.97 19.02
CA THR A 34 0.18 1.54 18.69
C THR A 34 0.47 1.29 17.21
N ALA A 35 -0.11 2.11 16.33
CA ALA A 35 0.14 2.03 14.88
C ALA A 35 1.62 2.33 14.54
N ILE A 36 2.20 3.40 15.12
CA ILE A 36 3.61 3.73 14.95
C ILE A 36 4.51 2.58 15.38
N ILE A 37 4.25 1.97 16.54
CA ILE A 37 5.01 0.81 17.03
C ILE A 37 4.83 -0.38 16.09
N GLY A 38 3.60 -0.63 15.61
CA GLY A 38 3.31 -1.70 14.67
C GLY A 38 4.13 -1.58 13.39
N VAL A 39 4.22 -0.39 12.81
CA VAL A 39 5.05 -0.12 11.62
C VAL A 39 6.54 -0.21 11.94
N ALA A 40 6.98 0.35 13.07
CA ALA A 40 8.40 0.36 13.46
C ALA A 40 8.94 -1.06 13.71
N VAL A 41 8.14 -1.95 14.29
CA VAL A 41 8.53 -3.34 14.58
C VAL A 41 8.31 -4.25 13.37
N GLY A 42 7.18 -4.11 12.66
CA GLY A 42 6.84 -4.94 11.51
C GLY A 42 7.60 -4.58 10.23
N GLY A 43 8.12 -3.35 10.15
CA GLY A 43 8.69 -2.79 8.93
C GLY A 43 7.63 -2.55 7.84
N LEU A 44 8.05 -1.84 6.78
CA LEU A 44 7.22 -1.64 5.60
C LEU A 44 7.60 -2.67 4.53
N ARG A 45 6.59 -3.35 3.98
CA ARG A 45 6.74 -4.23 2.82
C ARG A 45 6.81 -3.37 1.56
N MET A 46 8.01 -2.90 1.24
CA MET A 46 8.24 -2.04 0.08
C MET A 46 8.01 -2.82 -1.21
N GLY A 47 7.16 -2.26 -2.08
CA GLY A 47 6.89 -2.82 -3.41
C GLY A 47 8.05 -2.66 -4.39
N ILE A 48 7.86 -3.24 -5.57
CA ILE A 48 8.81 -3.17 -6.70
C ILE A 48 9.07 -1.72 -7.15
N GLU A 49 8.11 -0.82 -6.93
CA GLU A 49 8.22 0.60 -7.28
C GLU A 49 9.27 1.33 -6.44
N PHE A 50 9.64 0.78 -5.29
CA PHE A 50 10.62 1.37 -4.37
C PHE A 50 11.95 0.62 -4.36
N LYS A 51 11.90 -0.72 -4.42
CA LYS A 51 13.10 -1.56 -4.37
C LYS A 51 13.65 -1.95 -5.74
N GLY A 52 12.87 -1.75 -6.80
CA GLY A 52 13.10 -2.41 -8.09
C GLY A 52 12.77 -3.91 -8.01
N GLY A 53 12.80 -4.57 -9.15
CA GLY A 53 12.51 -6.00 -9.26
C GLY A 53 11.96 -6.39 -10.63
N ALA A 54 11.25 -7.51 -10.67
CA ALA A 54 10.65 -8.05 -11.87
C ALA A 54 9.18 -8.41 -11.65
N VAL A 55 8.37 -8.18 -12.69
CA VAL A 55 6.98 -8.63 -12.78
C VAL A 55 6.89 -9.65 -13.90
N PHE A 56 6.49 -10.87 -13.56
CA PHE A 56 6.19 -11.91 -14.53
C PHE A 56 4.67 -12.01 -14.69
N THR A 57 4.20 -11.93 -15.92
CA THR A 57 2.78 -12.03 -16.26
C THR A 57 2.56 -13.19 -17.20
N THR A 58 1.58 -14.04 -16.89
CA THR A 58 1.16 -15.14 -17.76
C THR A 58 -0.22 -14.82 -18.33
N ASP A 59 -0.38 -14.94 -19.65
CA ASP A 59 -1.69 -14.73 -20.30
C ASP A 59 -2.57 -15.99 -20.32
N THR A 60 -1.95 -17.14 -20.02
CA THR A 60 -2.61 -18.45 -19.99
C THR A 60 -2.94 -18.86 -18.56
N LYS A 61 -4.04 -19.62 -18.42
CA LYS A 61 -4.44 -20.21 -17.14
C LYS A 61 -3.36 -21.14 -16.62
N ALA A 62 -2.75 -20.78 -15.49
CA ALA A 62 -1.81 -21.64 -14.80
C ALA A 62 -2.52 -22.91 -14.30
N GLN A 63 -1.84 -24.05 -14.38
CA GLN A 63 -2.37 -25.32 -13.88
C GLN A 63 -2.29 -25.42 -12.35
N ILE A 64 -1.49 -24.55 -11.72
CA ILE A 64 -1.25 -24.53 -10.28
C ILE A 64 -2.00 -23.38 -9.61
N SER A 65 -2.22 -23.53 -8.30
CA SER A 65 -2.84 -22.49 -7.48
C SER A 65 -1.90 -21.28 -7.30
N THR A 66 -2.47 -20.12 -6.98
CA THR A 66 -1.71 -18.90 -6.64
C THR A 66 -0.76 -19.10 -5.46
N ALA A 67 -1.13 -19.94 -4.49
CA ALA A 67 -0.28 -20.28 -3.35
C ALA A 67 0.97 -21.06 -3.80
N GLN A 68 0.79 -22.10 -4.62
CA GLN A 68 1.92 -22.88 -5.15
C GLN A 68 2.83 -22.02 -6.04
N ALA A 69 2.25 -21.16 -6.88
CA ALA A 69 3.03 -20.21 -7.68
C ALA A 69 3.83 -19.23 -6.81
N THR A 70 3.30 -18.85 -5.64
CA THR A 70 3.99 -17.98 -4.69
C THR A 70 5.20 -18.71 -4.07
N ASP A 71 5.03 -19.96 -3.67
CA ASP A 71 6.09 -20.76 -3.08
C ASP A 71 7.23 -20.98 -4.08
N VAL A 72 6.91 -21.40 -5.30
CA VAL A 72 7.88 -21.59 -6.40
C VAL A 72 8.63 -20.30 -6.71
N ALA A 73 7.91 -19.19 -6.88
CA ALA A 73 8.53 -17.90 -7.21
C ALA A 73 9.43 -17.39 -6.07
N THR A 74 9.05 -17.66 -4.82
CA THR A 74 9.83 -17.29 -3.64
C THR A 74 11.10 -18.13 -3.54
N GLU A 75 11.01 -19.44 -3.77
CA GLU A 75 12.16 -20.35 -3.77
C GLU A 75 13.14 -20.05 -4.91
N ALA A 76 12.64 -19.83 -6.13
CA ALA A 76 13.45 -19.53 -7.30
C ALA A 76 14.21 -18.20 -7.17
N SER A 77 13.59 -17.18 -6.57
CA SER A 77 14.18 -15.85 -6.47
C SER A 77 14.98 -15.61 -5.18
N GLY A 78 14.73 -16.40 -4.13
CA GLY A 78 15.25 -16.15 -2.79
C GLY A 78 14.63 -14.92 -2.10
N HIS A 79 13.60 -14.31 -2.70
CA HIS A 79 12.91 -13.13 -2.19
C HIS A 79 11.41 -13.40 -2.14
N MET A 80 10.69 -12.71 -1.26
CA MET A 80 9.24 -12.88 -1.16
C MET A 80 8.55 -12.51 -2.47
N ALA A 81 7.83 -13.46 -3.06
CA ALA A 81 7.00 -13.22 -4.23
C ALA A 81 5.57 -12.86 -3.83
N ILE A 82 4.92 -12.01 -4.62
CA ILE A 82 3.50 -11.70 -4.49
C ILE A 82 2.81 -12.15 -5.78
N VAL A 83 1.94 -13.16 -5.66
CA VAL A 83 1.19 -13.69 -6.81
C VAL A 83 -0.27 -13.28 -6.74
N GLN A 84 -0.79 -12.81 -7.86
CA GLN A 84 -2.18 -12.41 -8.03
C GLN A 84 -2.77 -13.09 -9.26
N GLU A 85 -3.96 -13.63 -9.13
CA GLU A 85 -4.72 -14.14 -10.28
C GLU A 85 -5.32 -12.95 -11.06
N LEU A 86 -5.19 -13.01 -12.38
CA LEU A 86 -5.74 -12.06 -13.32
C LEU A 86 -7.12 -12.52 -13.78
N GLY A 87 -7.98 -11.57 -14.18
CA GLY A 87 -9.36 -11.88 -14.59
C GLY A 87 -9.50 -12.81 -15.81
N ASN A 88 -8.43 -13.04 -16.57
CA ASN A 88 -8.34 -14.00 -17.67
C ASN A 88 -7.86 -15.41 -17.22
N GLY A 89 -7.63 -15.62 -15.91
CA GLY A 89 -7.05 -16.84 -15.35
C GLY A 89 -5.53 -16.87 -15.35
N GLY A 90 -4.88 -15.84 -15.90
CA GLY A 90 -3.43 -15.65 -15.86
C GLY A 90 -2.93 -15.31 -14.46
N LEU A 91 -1.60 -15.29 -14.28
CA LEU A 91 -0.96 -14.92 -13.02
C LEU A 91 -0.08 -13.70 -13.22
N ARG A 92 -0.09 -12.80 -12.23
CA ARG A 92 0.88 -11.71 -12.07
C ARG A 92 1.73 -12.01 -10.85
N ILE A 93 3.02 -12.27 -11.08
CA ILE A 93 4.01 -12.64 -10.08
C ILE A 93 4.96 -11.45 -9.94
N GLN A 94 5.02 -10.84 -8.75
CA GLN A 94 5.90 -9.72 -8.47
C GLN A 94 6.99 -10.14 -7.52
N ILE A 95 8.25 -9.84 -7.86
CA ILE A 95 9.41 -10.17 -7.05
C ILE A 95 10.30 -8.93 -6.96
N THR A 96 10.59 -8.49 -5.73
CA THR A 96 11.47 -7.34 -5.48
C THR A 96 12.95 -7.74 -5.54
N GLU A 97 13.83 -6.77 -5.80
CA GLU A 97 15.30 -6.94 -5.71
C GLU A 97 15.87 -7.97 -6.71
N VAL A 98 15.21 -8.11 -7.87
CA VAL A 98 15.64 -8.97 -8.98
C VAL A 98 16.35 -8.15 -10.05
N ASP A 99 17.53 -8.59 -10.48
CA ASP A 99 18.24 -8.03 -11.63
C ASP A 99 17.89 -8.74 -12.95
N THR A 100 18.33 -8.18 -14.08
CA THR A 100 18.02 -8.71 -15.42
C THR A 100 18.53 -10.12 -15.65
N ALA A 101 19.69 -10.49 -15.08
CA ALA A 101 20.27 -11.81 -15.28
C ALA A 101 19.46 -12.88 -14.51
N LYS A 102 19.14 -12.57 -13.25
CA LYS A 102 18.34 -13.41 -12.37
C LYS A 102 16.89 -13.51 -12.84
N ALA A 103 16.34 -12.46 -13.45
CA ALA A 103 14.98 -12.50 -13.99
C ALA A 103 14.79 -13.55 -15.10
N ASN A 104 15.82 -13.77 -15.94
CA ASN A 104 15.75 -14.81 -16.97
C ASN A 104 15.79 -16.22 -16.37
N GLU A 105 16.64 -16.45 -15.37
CA GLU A 105 16.72 -17.71 -14.63
C GLU A 105 15.40 -18.02 -13.90
N ILE A 106 14.81 -17.01 -13.26
CA ILE A 106 13.50 -17.13 -12.61
C ILE A 106 12.41 -17.43 -13.66
N LYS A 107 12.45 -16.78 -14.81
CA LYS A 107 11.49 -17.01 -15.90
C LYS A 107 11.55 -18.45 -16.42
N GLU A 108 12.74 -19.01 -16.58
CA GLU A 108 12.92 -20.41 -16.98
C GLU A 108 12.38 -21.37 -15.93
N THR A 109 12.70 -21.13 -14.66
CA THR A 109 12.18 -21.94 -13.54
C THR A 109 10.65 -21.87 -13.45
N LEU A 110 10.07 -20.68 -13.62
CA LEU A 110 8.62 -20.49 -13.65
C LEU A 110 7.98 -21.17 -14.85
N SER A 111 8.63 -21.17 -16.02
CA SER A 111 8.14 -21.89 -17.21
C SER A 111 8.00 -23.39 -16.93
N ASP A 112 9.02 -23.99 -16.33
CA ASP A 112 9.05 -25.43 -16.06
C ASP A 112 8.02 -25.84 -14.99
N GLU A 113 7.94 -25.09 -13.89
CA GLU A 113 7.05 -25.41 -12.76
C GLU A 113 5.58 -25.05 -13.01
N LEU A 114 5.31 -23.99 -13.78
CA LEU A 114 3.94 -23.61 -14.16
C LEU A 114 3.40 -24.45 -15.33
N GLY A 115 4.28 -25.16 -16.04
CA GLY A 115 3.94 -25.86 -17.29
C GLY A 115 3.50 -24.91 -18.40
N ILE A 116 3.98 -23.67 -18.38
CA ILE A 116 3.67 -22.62 -19.35
C ILE A 116 4.93 -22.34 -20.16
N PRO A 117 4.89 -22.32 -21.51
CA PRO A 117 6.05 -21.99 -22.32
C PRO A 117 6.65 -20.64 -21.92
N ALA A 118 7.97 -20.54 -21.81
CA ALA A 118 8.64 -19.28 -21.47
C ALA A 118 8.27 -18.10 -22.40
N ASN A 119 7.88 -18.36 -23.65
CA ASN A 119 7.38 -17.32 -24.56
C ASN A 119 6.05 -16.69 -24.13
N ASP A 120 5.24 -17.41 -23.36
CA ASP A 120 3.94 -16.94 -22.85
C ASP A 120 4.07 -16.27 -21.47
N ILE A 121 5.30 -16.15 -20.94
CA ILE A 121 5.62 -15.43 -19.72
C ILE A 121 6.29 -14.11 -20.08
N ASN A 122 5.55 -13.01 -19.91
CA ASN A 122 6.08 -11.66 -20.09
C ASN A 122 6.82 -11.22 -18.83
N ALA A 123 8.04 -10.72 -18.97
CA ALA A 123 8.86 -10.25 -17.85
C ALA A 123 9.14 -8.76 -17.99
N ASP A 124 8.59 -7.96 -17.08
CA ASP A 124 8.82 -6.53 -16.98
C ASP A 124 9.78 -6.24 -15.83
N LEU A 125 10.92 -5.62 -16.15
CA LEU A 125 11.95 -5.28 -15.18
C LEU A 125 11.85 -3.82 -14.75
N VAL A 126 11.80 -3.59 -13.43
CA VAL A 126 11.86 -2.27 -12.81
C VAL A 126 13.25 -2.11 -12.20
N GLY A 127 14.07 -1.25 -12.80
CA GLY A 127 15.41 -0.97 -12.29
C GLY A 127 15.38 -0.24 -10.94
N PRO A 128 16.32 -0.52 -10.01
CA PRO A 128 16.40 0.17 -8.72
C PRO A 128 16.49 1.70 -8.84
N SER A 129 17.22 2.19 -9.84
CA SER A 129 17.37 3.62 -10.12
C SER A 129 16.08 4.28 -10.61
N TRP A 130 15.18 3.53 -11.25
CA TRP A 130 13.85 4.02 -11.59
C TRP A 130 13.03 4.23 -10.31
N GLY A 131 13.06 3.24 -9.41
CA GLY A 131 12.32 3.30 -8.16
C GLY A 131 12.74 4.47 -7.28
N GLU A 132 14.05 4.68 -7.14
CA GLU A 132 14.60 5.83 -6.40
C GLU A 132 14.16 7.18 -7.01
N GLN A 133 14.24 7.32 -8.34
CA GLN A 133 13.83 8.55 -9.02
C GLN A 133 12.34 8.83 -8.85
N ILE A 134 11.50 7.81 -8.93
CA ILE A 134 10.05 7.94 -8.79
C ILE A 134 9.67 8.24 -7.34
N ALA A 135 10.29 7.57 -6.37
CA ALA A 135 10.10 7.86 -4.96
C ALA A 135 10.47 9.31 -4.63
N ASN A 136 11.60 9.80 -5.13
CA ASN A 136 12.03 11.19 -4.91
C ASN A 136 11.07 12.21 -5.54
N LYS A 137 10.54 11.92 -6.73
CA LYS A 137 9.52 12.75 -7.38
C LYS A 137 8.20 12.72 -6.59
N ALA A 138 7.79 11.56 -6.09
CA ALA A 138 6.60 11.41 -5.27
C ALA A 138 6.70 12.24 -3.98
N TRP A 139 7.84 12.20 -3.28
CA TRP A 139 8.09 13.03 -2.09
C TRP A 139 8.03 14.53 -2.39
N THR A 140 8.64 14.94 -3.49
CA THR A 140 8.62 16.35 -3.93
C THR A 140 7.19 16.79 -4.27
N GLY A 141 6.47 15.97 -5.04
CA GLY A 141 5.08 16.23 -5.43
C GLY A 141 4.14 16.31 -4.23
N LEU A 142 4.29 15.39 -3.26
CA LEU A 142 3.54 15.39 -2.01
C LEU A 142 3.80 16.70 -1.23
N GLY A 143 5.06 17.09 -1.05
CA GLY A 143 5.40 18.33 -0.34
C GLY A 143 4.80 19.58 -1.00
N VAL A 144 4.91 19.69 -2.32
CA VAL A 144 4.32 20.81 -3.09
C VAL A 144 2.79 20.81 -2.96
N PHE A 145 2.15 19.65 -3.13
CA PHE A 145 0.70 19.51 -2.99
C PHE A 145 0.22 19.94 -1.59
N MET A 146 0.89 19.48 -0.54
CA MET A 146 0.56 19.82 0.85
C MET A 146 0.65 21.33 1.11
N ILE A 147 1.69 21.99 0.59
CA ILE A 147 1.83 23.45 0.67
C ILE A 147 0.66 24.15 -0.03
N LEU A 148 0.31 23.72 -1.24
CA LEU A 148 -0.80 24.31 -2.01
C LEU A 148 -2.14 24.13 -1.29
N VAL A 149 -2.40 22.96 -0.70
CA VAL A 149 -3.62 22.69 0.09
C VAL A 149 -3.67 23.58 1.32
N VAL A 150 -2.56 23.73 2.06
CA VAL A 150 -2.51 24.61 3.24
C VAL A 150 -2.76 26.06 2.86
N ILE A 151 -2.14 26.55 1.77
CA ILE A 151 -2.37 27.91 1.26
C ILE A 151 -3.83 28.10 0.87
N TYR A 152 -4.39 27.15 0.11
CA TYR A 152 -5.78 27.20 -0.30
C TYR A 152 -6.73 27.25 0.91
N LEU A 153 -6.53 26.37 1.90
CA LEU A 153 -7.34 26.35 3.12
C LEU A 153 -7.16 27.63 3.94
N ALA A 154 -5.98 28.22 3.99
CA ALA A 154 -5.75 29.48 4.69
C ALA A 154 -6.39 30.70 4.00
N ILE A 155 -6.69 30.61 2.70
CA ILE A 155 -7.43 31.63 1.95
C ILE A 155 -8.94 31.38 2.06
N ALA A 156 -9.37 30.14 1.90
CA ALA A 156 -10.78 29.75 1.94
C ALA A 156 -11.37 29.77 3.36
N PHE A 157 -10.52 29.53 4.38
CA PHE A 157 -10.87 29.43 5.80
C PHE A 157 -9.84 30.16 6.67
N GLU A 158 -10.04 30.16 7.99
CA GLU A 158 -9.03 30.66 8.93
C GLU A 158 -7.78 29.75 8.96
N TRP A 159 -6.59 30.34 9.05
CA TRP A 159 -5.31 29.64 9.11
C TRP A 159 -5.24 28.56 10.21
N ARG A 160 -5.97 28.77 11.32
CA ARG A 160 -6.06 27.81 12.43
C ARG A 160 -6.76 26.51 12.02
N MET A 161 -7.77 26.60 11.15
CA MET A 161 -8.47 25.44 10.60
C MET A 161 -7.59 24.68 9.61
N ALA A 162 -6.81 25.38 8.79
CA ALA A 162 -5.85 24.75 7.88
C ALA A 162 -4.81 23.89 8.63
N VAL A 163 -4.25 24.44 9.72
CA VAL A 163 -3.31 23.69 10.57
C VAL A 163 -3.98 22.51 11.27
N ALA A 164 -5.21 22.68 11.78
CA ALA A 164 -5.94 21.59 12.42
C ALA A 164 -6.25 20.45 11.42
N ALA A 165 -6.64 20.77 10.20
CA ALA A 165 -6.88 19.79 9.13
C ALA A 165 -5.62 19.03 8.74
N LEU A 166 -4.48 19.74 8.67
CA LEU A 166 -3.18 19.12 8.40
C LEU A 166 -2.79 18.10 9.49
N ILE A 167 -2.96 18.46 10.76
CA ILE A 167 -2.68 17.56 11.89
C ILE A 167 -3.60 16.34 11.85
N ALA A 168 -4.88 16.54 11.57
CA ALA A 168 -5.84 15.46 11.45
C ALA A 168 -5.47 14.50 10.30
N LEU A 169 -5.07 15.02 9.14
CA LEU A 169 -4.63 14.21 8.01
C LEU A 169 -3.40 13.35 8.34
N ILE A 170 -2.39 13.95 8.99
CA ILE A 170 -1.18 13.23 9.41
C ILE A 170 -1.55 12.10 10.38
N HIS A 171 -2.44 12.39 11.34
CA HIS A 171 -2.93 11.40 12.27
C HIS A 171 -3.62 10.22 11.56
N ASP A 172 -4.51 10.50 10.62
CA ASP A 172 -5.28 9.46 9.91
C ASP A 172 -4.37 8.58 9.03
N ILE A 173 -3.39 9.18 8.35
CA ILE A 173 -2.36 8.44 7.57
C ILE A 173 -1.47 7.61 8.49
N THR A 174 -1.19 8.07 9.71
CA THR A 174 -0.35 7.30 10.65
C THR A 174 -1.08 6.06 11.18
N ILE A 175 -2.41 6.10 11.25
CA ILE A 175 -3.23 4.97 11.73
C ILE A 175 -3.52 3.96 10.62
N THR A 176 -3.72 4.43 9.39
CA THR A 176 -4.05 3.59 8.23
C THR A 176 -2.86 2.74 7.81
#